data_AF-X0Y5B5-F1
#
_entry.id   AF-X0Y5B5-F1
#
_cell.length_a   1.000
_cell.length_b   1.000
_cell.length_c   1.000
_cell.angle_alpha   90.00
_cell.angle_beta   90.00
_cell.angle_gamma   90.00
#
_symmetry.space_group_name_H-M   'P 1'
#
loop_
_entity.id
_entity.type
_entity.pdbx_description
1 polymer ?
#
loop_
_entity_poly.entity_id
_entity_poly.type
_entity_poly.pdbx_seq_one_letter_code
_entity_poly.pdbx_strand_id
1 'polypeptide(L)'
;ADRRNQQVLDQVERQMFERLYHEAFHAYLENYVYDGQHHDVPRWLNEGLAQVFEDGRLESGTLRIDAPRKSALMRLQGDLQSAERLSLAEVLSAEPEVFLVTHTQKGRASSRHYLYSWGLAYYLTFNKGILAADVLEEYVADSQRSVAPRKRFEQLVDMPLEDFESAWRKEMLALKPHGEKQPEPDETD
;
A
#
# COMPACT_ATOMS: atom_id res chain seq x y z
N ALA A 1 -22.44 -20.89 -22.56
CA ALA A 1 -22.72 -20.65 -21.14
C ALA A 1 -21.46 -20.88 -20.29
N ASP A 2 -20.74 -21.98 -20.53
CA ASP A 2 -19.61 -22.43 -19.70
C ASP A 2 -18.43 -21.46 -19.59
N ARG A 3 -18.01 -20.81 -20.69
CA ARG A 3 -16.90 -19.82 -20.63
C ARG A 3 -17.19 -18.62 -19.73
N ARG A 4 -18.44 -18.17 -19.66
CA ARG A 4 -18.86 -17.05 -18.80
C ARG A 4 -18.93 -17.47 -17.34
N ASN A 5 -19.38 -18.69 -17.07
CA ASN A 5 -19.40 -19.25 -15.73
C ASN A 5 -17.98 -19.45 -15.19
N GLN A 6 -17.06 -19.95 -16.02
CA GLN A 6 -15.66 -20.11 -15.64
C GLN A 6 -15.01 -18.76 -15.29
N GLN A 7 -15.20 -17.73 -16.12
CA GLN A 7 -14.68 -16.38 -15.83
C GLN A 7 -15.20 -15.80 -14.52
N VAL A 8 -16.47 -16.04 -14.18
CA VAL A 8 -17.07 -15.60 -12.92
C VAL A 8 -16.47 -16.37 -11.75
N LEU A 9 -16.28 -17.69 -11.88
CA LEU A 9 -15.64 -18.51 -10.85
C LEU A 9 -14.19 -18.06 -10.61
N ASP A 10 -13.39 -17.92 -11.67
CA ASP A 10 -12.01 -17.46 -11.60
C ASP A 10 -11.92 -16.06 -10.94
N GLN A 11 -12.88 -15.18 -11.24
CA GLN A 11 -12.94 -13.85 -10.63
C GLN A 11 -13.26 -13.91 -9.13
N VAL A 12 -14.23 -14.75 -8.74
CA VAL A 12 -14.61 -14.91 -7.33
C VAL A 12 -13.48 -15.55 -6.53
N GLU A 13 -12.84 -16.59 -7.07
CA GLU A 13 -11.68 -17.22 -6.45
C GLU A 13 -10.55 -16.21 -6.24
N ARG A 14 -10.23 -15.40 -7.26
CA ARG A 14 -9.20 -14.37 -7.14
C ARG A 14 -9.52 -13.35 -6.04
N GLN A 15 -10.77 -12.88 -5.98
CA GLN A 15 -11.22 -11.96 -4.95
C GLN A 15 -11.15 -12.58 -3.54
N MET A 16 -11.46 -13.87 -3.42
CA MET A 16 -11.33 -14.59 -2.16
C MET A 16 -9.87 -14.72 -1.73
N PHE A 17 -8.96 -15.06 -2.64
CA PHE A 17 -7.53 -15.13 -2.32
C PHE A 17 -6.93 -13.77 -1.99
N GLU A 18 -7.25 -12.72 -2.77
CA GLU A 18 -6.85 -11.33 -2.47
C GLU A 18 -7.27 -10.98 -1.04
N ARG A 19 -8.53 -11.27 -0.66
CA ARG A 19 -9.00 -11.01 0.70
C ARG A 19 -8.32 -11.89 1.75
N LEU A 20 -8.13 -13.17 1.48
CA LEU A 20 -7.47 -14.09 2.41
C LEU A 20 -6.05 -13.65 2.72
N TYR A 21 -5.27 -13.24 1.71
CA TYR A 21 -3.91 -12.73 1.93
C TYR A 21 -3.90 -11.43 2.73
N HIS A 22 -4.83 -10.53 2.45
CA HIS A 22 -4.99 -9.29 3.19
C HIS A 22 -5.26 -9.54 4.68
N GLU A 23 -6.24 -10.40 5.01
CA GLU A 23 -6.56 -10.73 6.40
C GLU A 23 -5.46 -11.56 7.07
N ALA A 24 -4.81 -12.47 6.33
CA ALA A 24 -3.69 -13.25 6.84
C ALA A 24 -2.50 -12.35 7.20
N PHE A 25 -2.26 -11.27 6.44
CA PHE A 25 -1.24 -10.28 6.78
C PHE A 25 -1.56 -9.59 8.10
N HIS A 26 -2.80 -9.11 8.29
CA HIS A 26 -3.20 -8.49 9.57
C HIS A 26 -3.02 -9.46 10.73
N ALA A 27 -3.48 -10.71 10.58
CA ALA A 27 -3.32 -11.73 11.60
C ALA A 27 -1.83 -12.03 11.89
N TYR A 28 -0.97 -12.08 10.86
CA TYR A 28 0.46 -12.26 11.06
C TYR A 28 1.08 -11.09 11.83
N LEU A 29 0.77 -9.86 11.42
CA LEU A 29 1.31 -8.65 12.03
C LEU A 29 0.92 -8.57 13.51
N GLU A 30 -0.36 -8.75 13.82
CA GLU A 30 -0.90 -8.63 15.19
C GLU A 30 -0.44 -9.75 16.12
N ASN A 31 -0.29 -10.98 15.62
CA ASN A 31 0.03 -12.13 16.48
C ASN A 31 1.53 -12.40 16.62
N TYR A 32 2.36 -11.92 15.70
CA TYR A 32 3.78 -12.31 15.64
C TYR A 32 4.78 -11.16 15.49
N VAL A 33 4.35 -9.96 15.08
CA VAL A 33 5.28 -8.84 14.82
C VAL A 33 5.06 -7.70 15.81
N TYR A 34 3.86 -7.14 15.83
CA TYR A 34 3.50 -5.96 16.62
C TYR A 34 2.20 -6.22 17.36
N ASP A 35 2.31 -6.49 18.67
CA ASP A 35 1.14 -6.67 19.51
C ASP A 35 0.52 -5.30 19.85
N GLY A 36 -0.80 -5.25 20.00
CA GLY A 36 -1.50 -4.00 20.31
C GLY A 36 -1.25 -3.45 21.71
N GLN A 37 -0.46 -4.13 22.55
CA GLN A 37 -0.14 -3.70 23.91
C GLN A 37 1.13 -2.85 23.95
N HIS A 38 2.13 -3.19 23.14
CA HIS A 38 3.45 -2.56 23.12
C HIS A 38 3.72 -1.77 21.84
N HIS A 39 2.85 -1.91 20.83
CA HIS A 39 2.96 -1.21 19.57
C HIS A 39 1.67 -0.49 19.20
N ASP A 40 1.84 0.64 18.52
CA ASP A 40 0.77 1.45 17.96
C ASP A 40 0.95 1.52 16.45
N VAL A 41 0.57 0.48 15.70
CA VAL A 41 0.74 0.48 14.24
C VAL A 41 -0.30 1.42 13.60
N PRO A 42 0.11 2.50 12.90
CA PRO A 42 -0.83 3.41 12.25
C PRO A 42 -1.70 2.67 11.22
N ARG A 43 -2.99 3.03 11.14
CA ARG A 43 -3.95 2.37 10.24
C ARG A 43 -3.51 2.42 8.78
N TRP A 44 -3.07 3.58 8.28
CA TRP A 44 -2.57 3.71 6.92
C TRP A 44 -1.42 2.73 6.63
N LEU A 45 -0.54 2.49 7.61
CA LEU A 45 0.60 1.59 7.43
C LEU A 45 0.13 0.14 7.39
N ASN A 46 -0.73 -0.25 8.34
CA ASN A 46 -1.24 -1.61 8.43
C ASN A 46 -2.03 -2.00 7.15
N GLU A 47 -2.98 -1.16 6.73
CA GLU A 47 -3.78 -1.39 5.52
C GLU A 47 -2.91 -1.30 4.25
N GLY A 48 -1.99 -0.33 4.20
CA GLY A 48 -1.08 -0.16 3.05
C GLY A 48 -0.17 -1.36 2.84
N LEU A 49 0.42 -1.89 3.91
CA LEU A 49 1.22 -3.11 3.86
C LEU A 49 0.35 -4.32 3.48
N ALA A 50 -0.84 -4.48 4.06
CA ALA A 50 -1.76 -5.55 3.68
C ALA A 50 -2.06 -5.54 2.17
N GLN A 51 -2.24 -4.36 1.57
CA GLN A 51 -2.43 -4.22 0.12
C GLN A 51 -1.17 -4.48 -0.71
N VAL A 52 0.03 -4.25 -0.17
CA VAL A 52 1.28 -4.67 -0.84
C VAL A 52 1.39 -6.19 -0.85
N PHE A 53 1.02 -6.86 0.25
CA PHE A 53 1.07 -8.31 0.38
C PHE A 53 -0.05 -9.03 -0.39
N GLU A 54 -1.25 -8.46 -0.52
CA GLU A 54 -2.31 -9.00 -1.40
C GLU A 54 -1.84 -9.06 -2.87
N ASP A 55 -0.95 -8.12 -3.23
CA ASP A 55 -0.08 -8.02 -4.41
C ASP A 55 0.87 -9.19 -4.70
N GLY A 56 1.23 -9.92 -3.65
CA GLY A 56 2.31 -10.88 -3.71
C GLY A 56 2.01 -12.01 -4.68
N ARG A 57 2.80 -12.11 -5.76
CA ARG A 57 2.74 -13.27 -6.66
C ARG A 57 3.73 -14.32 -6.18
N LEU A 58 3.26 -15.53 -5.97
CA LEU A 58 4.17 -16.66 -5.80
C LEU A 58 4.69 -17.07 -7.19
N GLU A 59 5.89 -16.63 -7.54
CA GLU A 59 6.57 -17.01 -8.78
C GLU A 59 7.75 -17.92 -8.46
N SER A 60 7.73 -19.15 -8.98
CA SER A 60 8.79 -20.15 -8.79
C SER A 60 9.16 -20.39 -7.31
N GLY A 61 8.17 -20.41 -6.42
CA GLY A 61 8.37 -20.60 -4.97
C GLY A 61 8.89 -19.37 -4.22
N THR A 62 9.03 -18.22 -4.89
CA THR A 62 9.40 -16.94 -4.28
C THR A 62 8.23 -15.97 -4.33
N LEU A 63 7.94 -15.28 -3.23
CA LEU A 63 6.93 -14.23 -3.19
C LEU A 63 7.50 -12.95 -3.83
N ARG A 64 6.97 -12.56 -4.98
CA ARG A 64 7.28 -11.31 -5.69
C ARG A 64 6.26 -10.24 -5.28
N ILE A 65 6.72 -9.27 -4.51
CA ILE A 65 5.93 -8.11 -4.03
C ILE A 65 6.45 -6.77 -4.61
N ASP A 66 7.54 -6.83 -5.39
CA ASP A 66 8.30 -5.68 -5.89
C ASP A 66 7.69 -5.03 -7.16
N ALA A 67 6.69 -5.67 -7.78
CA ALA A 67 6.02 -5.14 -8.96
C ALA A 67 4.69 -4.45 -8.57
N PRO A 68 4.53 -3.14 -8.84
CA PRO A 68 3.30 -2.45 -8.47
C PRO A 68 2.14 -2.91 -9.35
N ARG A 69 0.99 -3.22 -8.73
CA ARG A 69 -0.24 -3.57 -9.45
C ARG A 69 -0.62 -2.45 -10.40
N LYS A 70 -0.59 -2.72 -11.70
CA LYS A 70 -0.87 -1.74 -12.76
C LYS A 70 -2.17 -0.96 -12.53
N SER A 71 -3.25 -1.62 -12.12
CA SER A 71 -4.54 -0.96 -11.87
C SER A 71 -4.52 -0.04 -10.64
N ALA A 72 -3.81 -0.42 -9.57
CA ALA A 72 -3.65 0.44 -8.39
C ALA A 72 -2.78 1.66 -8.74
N LEU A 73 -1.64 1.43 -9.40
CA LEU A 73 -0.74 2.51 -9.82
C LEU A 73 -1.46 3.51 -10.74
N MET A 74 -2.18 3.04 -11.77
CA MET A 74 -2.92 3.92 -12.68
C MET A 74 -4.01 4.72 -11.97
N ARG A 75 -4.73 4.10 -11.01
CA ARG A 75 -5.74 4.81 -10.21
C ARG A 75 -5.09 5.87 -9.32
N LEU A 76 -3.96 5.55 -8.69
CA LEU A 76 -3.23 6.49 -7.84
C LEU A 76 -2.70 7.65 -8.68
N GLN A 77 -2.07 7.39 -9.82
CA GLN A 77 -1.57 8.41 -10.74
C GLN A 77 -2.69 9.34 -11.22
N GLY A 78 -3.86 8.79 -11.57
CA GLY A 78 -5.03 9.57 -11.94
C GLY A 78 -5.51 10.49 -10.81
N ASP A 79 -5.51 9.99 -9.57
CA ASP A 79 -5.90 10.80 -8.39
C ASP A 79 -4.85 11.88 -8.05
N LEU A 80 -3.55 11.55 -8.12
CA LEU A 80 -2.45 12.48 -7.89
C LEU A 80 -2.36 13.62 -8.93
N GLN A 81 -2.94 13.42 -10.11
CA GLN A 81 -3.08 14.45 -11.15
C GLN A 81 -4.34 15.31 -10.97
N SER A 82 -5.29 14.88 -10.14
CA SER A 82 -6.52 15.61 -9.85
C SER A 82 -6.26 16.88 -9.02
N ALA A 83 -7.13 17.88 -9.21
CA ALA A 83 -7.20 19.05 -8.35
C ALA A 83 -7.69 18.69 -6.93
N GLU A 84 -8.50 17.64 -6.80
CA GLU A 84 -9.09 17.17 -5.54
C GLU A 84 -8.26 16.07 -4.87
N ARG A 85 -6.96 15.95 -5.22
CA ARG A 85 -6.06 14.92 -4.66
C ARG A 85 -6.06 14.96 -3.12
N LEU A 86 -5.99 13.79 -2.50
CA LEU A 86 -5.94 13.65 -1.04
C LEU A 86 -4.53 14.06 -0.57
N SER A 87 -4.42 14.82 0.52
CA SER A 87 -3.12 15.14 1.11
C SER A 87 -2.62 13.99 1.99
N LEU A 88 -1.30 13.86 2.16
CA LEU A 88 -0.76 12.88 3.09
C LEU A 88 -1.12 13.21 4.54
N ALA A 89 -1.29 14.49 4.89
CA ALA A 89 -1.75 14.88 6.22
C ALA A 89 -3.13 14.28 6.56
N GLU A 90 -4.05 14.26 5.59
CA GLU A 90 -5.36 13.62 5.73
C GLU A 90 -5.24 12.10 5.86
N VAL A 91 -4.39 11.46 5.05
CA VAL A 91 -4.16 10.00 5.12
C VAL A 91 -3.58 9.57 6.47
N LEU A 92 -2.57 10.30 6.96
CA LEU A 92 -1.87 10.00 8.21
C LEU A 92 -2.76 10.20 9.44
N SER A 93 -3.72 11.13 9.36
CA SER A 93 -4.61 11.49 10.46
C SER A 93 -6.00 10.89 10.33
N ALA A 94 -6.20 9.94 9.41
CA ALA A 94 -7.49 9.35 9.14
C ALA A 94 -7.94 8.44 10.29
N GLU A 95 -9.17 8.67 10.76
CA GLU A 95 -9.80 7.88 11.82
C GLU A 95 -10.14 6.44 11.34
N PRO A 96 -10.23 5.46 12.26
CA PRO A 96 -10.51 4.07 11.91
C PRO A 96 -11.75 3.87 11.03
N GLU A 97 -12.80 4.67 11.23
CA GLU A 97 -14.06 4.59 10.49
C GLU A 97 -13.88 4.82 8.99
N VAL A 98 -12.85 5.58 8.59
CA VAL A 98 -12.53 5.82 7.18
C VAL A 98 -12.12 4.53 6.48
N PHE A 99 -11.52 3.59 7.21
CA PHE A 99 -11.07 2.30 6.68
C PHE A 99 -12.16 1.22 6.79
N LEU A 100 -13.04 1.29 7.80
CA LEU A 100 -14.11 0.29 8.03
C LEU A 100 -15.18 0.18 6.91
N VAL A 101 -15.36 1.21 6.08
CA VAL A 101 -16.44 1.27 5.06
C VAL A 101 -16.23 0.28 3.88
N THR A 102 -15.14 -0.48 3.84
CA THR A 102 -14.77 -1.34 2.71
C THR A 102 -15.16 -2.82 2.82
N HIS A 103 -15.58 -3.33 3.98
CA HIS A 103 -16.14 -4.70 4.02
C HIS A 103 -17.45 -4.83 3.21
N THR A 104 -18.09 -3.71 2.83
CA THR A 104 -19.33 -3.67 2.03
C THR A 104 -19.27 -2.67 0.85
N GLN A 105 -18.30 -2.78 -0.05
CA GLN A 105 -18.34 -2.25 -1.45
C GLN A 105 -18.82 -0.80 -1.75
N LYS A 106 -18.99 0.13 -0.79
CA LYS A 106 -19.54 1.46 -1.07
C LYS A 106 -18.92 2.57 -0.22
N GLY A 107 -17.74 3.05 -0.63
CA GLY A 107 -17.23 4.35 -0.20
C GLY A 107 -16.03 4.81 -1.02
N ARG A 108 -16.23 5.75 -1.97
CA ARG A 108 -15.12 6.33 -2.76
C ARG A 108 -14.01 6.91 -1.86
N ALA A 109 -14.38 7.53 -0.74
CA ALA A 109 -13.43 8.12 0.21
C ALA A 109 -12.55 7.05 0.89
N SER A 110 -13.15 5.97 1.38
CA SER A 110 -12.41 4.82 1.94
C SER A 110 -11.46 4.24 0.88
N SER A 111 -11.96 4.04 -0.34
CA SER A 111 -11.13 3.55 -1.45
C SER A 111 -9.93 4.43 -1.79
N ARG A 112 -9.96 5.74 -1.52
CA ARG A 112 -8.81 6.65 -1.72
C ARG A 112 -7.79 6.53 -0.60
N HIS A 113 -8.22 6.42 0.65
CA HIS A 113 -7.31 6.24 1.78
C HIS A 113 -6.51 4.94 1.67
N TYR A 114 -7.17 3.84 1.30
CA TYR A 114 -6.50 2.60 0.94
C TYR A 114 -5.48 2.80 -0.19
N LEU A 115 -5.91 3.42 -1.30
CA LEU A 115 -5.04 3.63 -2.46
C LEU A 115 -3.78 4.46 -2.14
N TYR A 116 -3.91 5.50 -1.31
CA TYR A 116 -2.77 6.30 -0.85
C TYR A 116 -1.91 5.54 0.16
N SER A 117 -2.53 4.80 1.07
CA SER A 117 -1.85 3.94 2.03
C SER A 117 -0.98 2.89 1.33
N TRP A 118 -1.52 2.22 0.31
CA TRP A 118 -0.77 1.33 -0.57
C TRP A 118 0.40 2.03 -1.25
N GLY A 119 0.16 3.19 -1.89
CA GLY A 119 1.21 3.92 -2.61
C GLY A 119 2.33 4.41 -1.70
N LEU A 120 1.99 4.78 -0.47
CA LEU A 120 2.95 5.20 0.55
C LEU A 120 3.75 4.02 1.09
N ALA A 121 3.08 2.93 1.48
CA ALA A 121 3.72 1.71 1.97
C ALA A 121 4.64 1.09 0.90
N TYR A 122 4.18 1.02 -0.35
CA TYR A 122 4.98 0.55 -1.48
C TYR A 122 6.27 1.38 -1.64
N TYR A 123 6.15 2.71 -1.68
CA TYR A 123 7.30 3.59 -1.87
C TYR A 123 8.30 3.50 -0.71
N LEU A 124 7.81 3.48 0.53
CA LEU A 124 8.67 3.34 1.71
C LEU A 124 9.39 1.99 1.74
N THR A 125 8.70 0.91 1.30
CA THR A 125 9.27 -0.44 1.25
C THR A 125 10.33 -0.58 0.16
N PHE A 126 9.99 -0.25 -1.10
CA PHE A 126 10.81 -0.65 -2.25
C PHE A 126 11.69 0.46 -2.82
N ASN A 127 11.28 1.73 -2.69
CA ASN A 127 12.04 2.86 -3.24
C ASN A 127 12.98 3.46 -2.20
N LYS A 128 12.52 3.57 -0.95
CA LYS A 128 13.29 4.18 0.13
C LYS A 128 13.99 3.17 1.03
N GLY A 129 13.47 1.95 1.13
CA GLY A 129 14.01 0.92 2.05
C GLY A 129 13.94 1.35 3.52
N ILE A 130 13.04 2.27 3.86
CA ILE A 130 12.93 2.86 5.21
C ILE A 130 12.24 1.89 6.19
N LEU A 131 11.47 0.92 5.70
CA LEU A 131 10.81 -0.10 6.52
C LEU A 131 11.77 -1.21 6.98
N ALA A 132 13.04 -0.88 7.22
CA ALA A 132 13.98 -1.75 7.92
C ALA A 132 13.49 -2.02 9.35
N ALA A 133 13.85 -3.18 9.90
CA ALA A 133 13.27 -3.67 11.15
C ALA A 133 13.45 -2.69 12.33
N ASP A 134 14.62 -2.06 12.44
CA ASP A 134 14.94 -1.10 13.50
C ASP A 134 14.18 0.22 13.37
N VAL A 135 14.13 0.79 12.17
CA VAL A 135 13.40 2.04 11.90
C VAL A 135 11.90 1.85 12.09
N LEU A 136 11.36 0.71 11.64
CA LEU A 136 9.95 0.41 11.80
C LEU A 136 9.57 0.16 13.26
N GLU A 137 10.42 -0.53 14.02
CA GLU A 137 10.25 -0.76 15.46
C GLU A 137 10.12 0.57 16.22
N GLU A 138 11.04 1.51 15.99
CA GLU A 138 10.96 2.83 16.61
C GLU A 138 9.71 3.59 16.18
N TYR A 139 9.34 3.50 14.89
CA TYR A 139 8.16 4.15 14.37
C TYR A 139 6.89 3.63 15.02
N VAL A 140 6.76 2.33 15.29
CA VAL A 140 5.54 1.70 15.83
C VAL A 140 5.53 1.52 17.35
N ALA A 141 6.59 1.90 18.05
CA ALA A 141 6.68 1.76 19.51
C ALA A 141 5.54 2.51 20.24
N ASP A 142 5.08 1.98 21.38
CA ASP A 142 4.03 2.61 22.21
C ASP A 142 4.36 4.05 22.65
N SER A 143 5.65 4.37 22.80
CA SER A 143 6.10 5.74 23.09
C SER A 143 5.66 6.76 22.03
N GLN A 144 5.40 6.32 20.80
CA GLN A 144 4.94 7.15 19.69
C GLN A 144 3.43 7.39 19.69
N ARG A 145 2.65 6.69 20.53
CA ARG A 145 1.17 6.81 20.56
C ARG A 145 0.68 8.23 20.83
N SER A 146 1.42 8.98 21.63
CA SER A 146 1.10 10.38 21.98
C SER A 146 1.62 11.41 20.97
N VAL A 147 2.46 10.99 20.02
CA VAL A 147 3.05 11.87 19.01
C VAL A 147 2.05 12.07 17.89
N ALA A 148 1.80 13.34 17.53
CA ALA A 148 0.89 13.67 16.43
C ALA A 148 1.30 12.93 15.13
N PRO A 149 0.34 12.33 14.38
CA PRO A 149 0.65 11.45 13.24
C PRO A 149 1.59 12.08 12.20
N ARG A 150 1.38 13.37 11.89
CA ARG A 150 2.27 14.15 11.03
C ARG A 150 3.71 14.18 11.55
N LYS A 151 3.91 14.57 12.81
CA LYS A 151 5.24 14.70 13.41
C LYS A 151 5.95 13.36 13.48
N ARG A 152 5.22 12.32 13.86
CA ARG A 152 5.71 10.94 13.90
C ARG A 152 6.18 10.48 12.51
N PHE A 153 5.42 10.81 11.46
CA PHE A 153 5.80 10.51 10.09
C PHE A 153 7.02 11.32 9.62
N GLU A 154 7.09 12.61 9.92
CA GLU A 154 8.26 13.46 9.60
C GLU A 154 9.55 12.91 10.23
N GLN A 155 9.46 12.33 11.45
CA GLN A 155 10.58 11.63 12.09
C GLN A 155 10.98 10.35 11.34
N LEU A 156 10.00 9.58 10.85
CA LEU A 156 10.27 8.36 10.05
C LEU A 156 11.02 8.66 8.76
N VAL A 157 10.64 9.74 8.07
CA VAL A 157 11.20 10.08 6.75
C VAL A 157 12.35 11.09 6.81
N ASP A 158 12.68 11.58 8.01
CA ASP A 158 13.68 12.61 8.28
C ASP A 158 13.54 13.87 7.40
N MET A 159 12.29 14.29 7.15
CA MET A 159 12.01 15.49 6.36
C MET A 159 10.59 16.03 6.61
N PRO A 160 10.32 17.32 6.35
CA PRO A 160 8.98 17.89 6.44
C PRO A 160 7.96 17.17 5.54
N LEU A 161 6.72 17.04 6.02
CA LEU A 161 5.69 16.28 5.32
C LEU A 161 5.42 16.84 3.91
N GLU A 162 5.44 18.16 3.75
CA GLU A 162 5.19 18.82 2.46
C GLU A 162 6.28 18.53 1.42
N ASP A 163 7.54 18.46 1.87
CA ASP A 163 8.68 18.12 1.02
C ASP A 163 8.64 16.64 0.63
N PHE A 164 8.31 15.77 1.59
CA PHE A 164 8.10 14.35 1.33
C PHE A 164 6.95 14.14 0.35
N GLU A 165 5.78 14.74 0.57
CA GLU A 165 4.60 14.58 -0.28
C GLU A 165 4.91 14.99 -1.72
N SER A 166 5.62 16.10 -1.90
CA SER A 166 6.05 16.59 -3.22
C SER A 166 7.01 15.61 -3.91
N ALA A 167 7.99 15.08 -3.19
CA ALA A 167 8.94 14.11 -3.71
C ALA A 167 8.26 12.77 -4.04
N TRP A 168 7.51 12.22 -3.09
CA TRP A 168 6.73 10.98 -3.26
C TRP A 168 5.80 11.07 -4.47
N ARG A 169 5.04 12.16 -4.60
CA ARG A 169 4.14 12.37 -5.74
C ARG A 169 4.89 12.32 -7.07
N LYS A 170 6.04 13.01 -7.16
CA LYS A 170 6.87 13.02 -8.37
C LYS A 170 7.32 11.60 -8.74
N GLU A 171 7.77 10.82 -7.76
CA GLU A 171 8.20 9.43 -7.96
C GLU A 171 7.03 8.53 -8.38
N MET A 172 5.89 8.61 -7.69
CA MET A 172 4.70 7.80 -8.03
C MET A 172 4.17 8.11 -9.44
N LEU A 173 4.27 9.35 -9.90
CA LEU A 173 3.91 9.73 -11.28
C LEU A 173 4.93 9.25 -12.32
N ALA A 174 6.19 9.05 -11.93
CA ALA A 174 7.24 8.55 -12.82
C ALA A 174 7.30 7.02 -12.89
N LEU A 175 6.75 6.31 -11.89
CA LEU A 175 6.70 4.86 -11.87
C LEU A 175 5.95 4.30 -13.09
N LYS A 176 6.59 3.32 -13.75
CA LYS A 176 5.98 2.56 -14.84
C LYS A 176 5.32 1.30 -14.29
N PRO A 177 4.12 0.93 -14.75
CA PRO A 177 3.54 -0.36 -14.44
C PRO A 177 4.44 -1.48 -14.98
N HIS A 178 4.75 -2.48 -14.17
CA HIS A 178 5.48 -3.65 -14.66
C HIS A 178 4.60 -4.40 -15.69
N GLY A 179 5.09 -4.54 -16.93
CA GLY A 179 4.36 -5.17 -18.04
C GLY A 179 4.56 -4.56 -19.42
N GLU A 180 5.29 -3.45 -19.55
CA GLU A 180 5.90 -3.08 -20.84
C GLU A 180 7.19 -3.87 -21.00
N LYS A 181 7.18 -4.92 -21.84
CA LYS A 181 8.43 -5.43 -22.40
C LYS A 181 9.11 -4.24 -23.09
N GLN A 182 10.34 -3.91 -22.70
CA GLN A 182 11.21 -3.18 -23.63
C GLN A 182 11.28 -4.01 -24.92
N PRO A 183 11.14 -3.41 -26.12
CA PRO A 183 11.52 -4.13 -27.32
C PRO A 183 12.99 -4.52 -27.14
N GLU A 184 13.26 -5.83 -27.18
CA GLU A 184 14.63 -6.30 -27.31
C GLU A 184 15.26 -5.60 -28.52
N PRO A 185 16.52 -5.14 -28.41
CA PRO A 185 17.21 -4.64 -29.59
C PRO A 185 17.24 -5.78 -30.61
N ASP A 186 16.74 -5.46 -31.80
CA ASP A 186 16.78 -6.33 -32.98
C ASP A 186 18.23 -6.80 -33.16
N GLU A 187 18.53 -8.05 -32.82
CA GLU A 187 19.79 -8.70 -33.20
C GLU A 187 19.74 -8.87 -34.71
N THR A 188 20.18 -7.84 -35.43
CA THR A 188 20.56 -7.96 -36.82
C THR A 188 21.86 -8.74 -36.90
N ASP A 189 21.77 -9.97 -37.39
CA ASP A 189 22.83 -10.66 -38.13
C ASP A 189 22.34 -10.90 -39.58
#